data_AF-A0A8C5RC99-F1
#
_entry.id   AF-A0A8C5RC99-F1
#
_cell.length_a   1.000
_cell.length_b   1.000
_cell.length_c   1.000
_cell.angle_alpha   90.00
_cell.angle_beta   90.00
_cell.angle_gamma   90.00
#
_symmetry.space_group_name_H-M   'P 1'
#
loop_
_entity.id
_entity.type
_entity.pdbx_description
1 polymer ?
#
loop_
_entity_poly.entity_id
_entity_poly.type
_entity_poly.pdbx_seq_one_letter_code
_entity_poly.pdbx_strand_id
1 'polypeptide(L)'
;MRLNLGEEVPVIIHGDNIISDYNQIIDYMEKNFTGEHVIQLVPENGSLLHSRVMQYREILDSLPMDAYTHGCILHPELTTDSMIPKYATAEIRRHLVNASSDLMKLDHDDDDDAQLTEPYLSKQKKLMAKILEHDNVNYLKKILGDLGMVLDQIEAELEKRKIEYQGIISWETLSDALLGTLCPLLVNQINLA
;
A
#
# COMPACT_ATOMS: atom_id res chain seq x y z
N MET A 1 25.64 3.02 6.76
CA MET A 1 25.40 2.32 5.48
C MET A 1 24.01 2.70 4.99
N ARG A 2 23.88 3.35 3.83
CA ARG A 2 22.57 3.77 3.29
C ARG A 2 21.94 2.58 2.57
N LEU A 3 20.99 1.92 3.23
CA LEU A 3 20.36 0.67 2.75
C LEU A 3 19.44 0.88 1.55
N ASN A 4 18.75 2.02 1.51
CA ASN A 4 17.89 2.41 0.40
C ASN A 4 18.20 3.84 -0.04
N LEU A 5 18.52 4.02 -1.31
CA LEU A 5 18.72 5.32 -1.94
C LEU A 5 17.39 6.07 -2.13
N GLY A 6 16.28 5.34 -2.22
CA GLY A 6 14.93 5.87 -2.39
C GLY A 6 14.26 6.38 -1.11
N GLU A 7 14.82 6.09 0.09
CA GLU A 7 14.25 6.49 1.40
C GLU A 7 12.86 5.90 1.71
N GLU A 8 12.46 4.88 0.95
CA GLU A 8 11.19 4.17 1.05
C GLU A 8 11.36 2.79 1.72
N VAL A 9 10.26 2.22 2.19
CA VAL A 9 10.21 0.90 2.83
C VAL A 9 8.98 0.15 2.29
N PRO A 10 8.97 -1.20 2.26
CA PRO A 10 10.00 -2.13 2.77
C PRO A 10 11.23 -2.29 1.86
N VAL A 11 12.32 -2.83 2.42
CA VAL A 11 13.55 -3.18 1.69
C VAL A 11 14.00 -4.58 2.10
N ILE A 12 14.26 -5.46 1.14
CA ILE A 12 14.82 -6.79 1.35
C ILE A 12 16.28 -6.82 0.92
N ILE A 13 17.09 -7.47 1.74
CA ILE A 13 18.49 -7.78 1.43
C ILE A 13 18.64 -9.30 1.48
N HIS A 14 19.06 -9.90 0.37
CA HIS A 14 19.31 -11.34 0.29
C HIS A 14 20.60 -11.60 -0.50
N GLY A 15 21.66 -12.00 0.22
CA GLY A 15 23.02 -12.05 -0.34
C GLY A 15 23.47 -10.65 -0.77
N ASP A 16 23.86 -10.53 -2.03
CA ASP A 16 24.28 -9.26 -2.64
C ASP A 16 23.11 -8.46 -3.26
N ASN A 17 21.88 -8.99 -3.21
CA ASN A 17 20.70 -8.33 -3.79
C ASN A 17 20.02 -7.40 -2.79
N ILE A 18 19.73 -6.17 -3.21
CA ILE A 18 18.94 -5.18 -2.45
C ILE A 18 17.70 -4.82 -3.30
N ILE A 19 16.50 -5.11 -2.79
CA ILE A 19 15.23 -4.85 -3.46
C ILE A 19 14.38 -3.95 -2.56
N SER A 20 13.97 -2.79 -3.07
CA SER A 20 13.24 -1.77 -2.29
C SER A 20 11.85 -1.44 -2.82
N ASP A 21 11.49 -1.96 -3.99
CA ASP A 21 10.15 -1.81 -4.56
C ASP A 21 9.26 -2.97 -4.11
N TYR A 22 8.06 -2.67 -3.61
CA TYR A 22 7.20 -3.67 -2.98
C TYR A 22 6.71 -4.74 -3.97
N ASN A 23 6.42 -4.38 -5.22
CA ASN A 23 6.00 -5.34 -6.26
C ASN A 23 7.17 -6.26 -6.61
N GLN A 24 8.36 -5.67 -6.78
CA GLN A 24 9.57 -6.44 -7.07
C GLN A 24 10.01 -7.33 -5.91
N ILE A 25 9.72 -6.94 -4.66
CA ILE A 25 9.97 -7.77 -3.48
C ILE A 25 9.17 -9.08 -3.57
N ILE A 26 7.88 -9.01 -3.85
CA ILE A 26 7.01 -10.19 -3.94
C ILE A 26 7.47 -11.09 -5.10
N ASP A 27 7.76 -10.49 -6.26
CA ASP A 27 8.25 -11.25 -7.43
C ASP A 27 9.61 -11.89 -7.18
N TYR A 28 10.49 -11.20 -6.46
CA TYR A 28 11.79 -11.73 -6.07
C TYR A 28 11.62 -12.92 -5.12
N MET A 29 10.71 -12.82 -4.15
CA MET A 29 10.44 -13.92 -3.22
C MET A 29 9.91 -15.15 -3.96
N GLU A 30 8.89 -14.97 -4.79
CA GLU A 30 8.27 -16.06 -5.55
C GLU A 30 9.28 -16.76 -6.48
N LYS A 31 10.15 -15.98 -7.13
CA LYS A 31 11.13 -16.52 -8.08
C LYS A 31 12.30 -17.26 -7.42
N ASN A 32 12.77 -16.77 -6.28
CA ASN A 32 14.04 -17.24 -5.69
C ASN A 32 13.85 -18.27 -4.58
N PHE A 33 12.68 -18.35 -3.96
CA PHE A 33 12.37 -19.33 -2.92
C PHE A 33 11.41 -20.38 -3.47
N THR A 34 12.00 -21.47 -3.99
CA THR A 34 11.26 -22.61 -4.55
C THR A 34 11.72 -23.90 -3.88
N GLY A 35 10.86 -24.92 -3.84
CA GLY A 35 11.18 -26.24 -3.30
C GLY A 35 10.00 -26.93 -2.62
N GLU A 36 10.19 -28.20 -2.25
CA GLU A 36 9.13 -29.05 -1.67
C GLU A 36 8.55 -28.51 -0.35
N HIS A 37 9.29 -27.68 0.36
CA HIS A 37 8.88 -27.09 1.64
C HIS A 37 8.51 -25.59 1.54
N VAL A 38 8.47 -25.01 0.34
CA VAL A 38 8.14 -23.59 0.14
C VAL A 38 6.84 -23.48 -0.63
N ILE A 39 5.81 -22.93 0.04
CA ILE A 39 4.51 -22.67 -0.58
C ILE A 39 4.68 -21.51 -1.57
N GLN A 40 4.22 -21.72 -2.80
CA GLN A 40 4.20 -20.70 -3.85
C GLN A 40 2.98 -19.79 -3.65
N LEU A 41 3.18 -18.47 -3.75
CA LEU A 41 2.12 -17.48 -3.63
C LEU A 41 1.26 -17.42 -4.89
N VAL A 42 1.85 -17.73 -6.04
CA VAL A 42 1.19 -17.73 -7.34
C VAL A 42 0.96 -19.17 -7.80
N PRO A 43 -0.27 -19.52 -8.26
CA PRO A 43 -0.53 -20.85 -8.81
C PRO A 43 0.33 -21.14 -10.04
N GLU A 44 0.47 -22.43 -10.36
CA GLU A 44 1.29 -22.89 -11.49
C GLU A 44 0.92 -22.20 -12.81
N ASN A 45 1.95 -21.77 -13.53
CA ASN A 45 1.83 -21.13 -14.83
C ASN A 45 1.00 -21.98 -15.79
N GLY A 46 0.03 -21.35 -16.47
CA GLY A 46 -0.85 -22.02 -17.43
C GLY A 46 -2.11 -22.65 -16.82
N SER A 47 -2.23 -22.68 -15.49
CA SER A 47 -3.50 -23.05 -14.84
C SER A 47 -4.56 -21.95 -15.00
N LEU A 48 -5.84 -22.32 -14.99
CA LEU A 48 -6.94 -21.34 -15.00
C LEU A 48 -6.92 -20.42 -13.78
N LEU A 49 -6.45 -20.93 -12.63
CA LEU A 49 -6.32 -20.14 -11.40
C LEU A 49 -5.19 -19.13 -11.51
N HIS A 50 -4.07 -19.48 -12.14
CA HIS A 50 -2.97 -18.56 -12.39
C HIS A 50 -3.43 -17.33 -13.17
N SER A 51 -4.08 -17.51 -14.32
CA SER A 51 -4.56 -16.39 -15.13
C SER A 51 -5.51 -15.46 -14.37
N ARG A 52 -6.34 -16.03 -13.48
CA ARG A 52 -7.25 -15.26 -12.63
C ARG A 52 -6.52 -14.48 -11.54
N VAL A 53 -5.58 -15.11 -10.85
CA VAL A 53 -4.75 -14.44 -9.82
C VAL A 53 -3.97 -13.29 -10.44
N MET A 54 -3.37 -13.49 -11.61
CA MET A 54 -2.65 -12.44 -12.32
C MET A 54 -3.57 -11.29 -12.75
N GLN A 55 -4.78 -11.58 -13.20
CA GLN A 55 -5.77 -10.54 -13.53
C GLN A 55 -6.14 -9.69 -12.30
N TYR A 56 -6.42 -10.32 -11.15
CA TYR A 56 -6.74 -9.57 -9.93
C TYR A 56 -5.54 -8.77 -9.43
N ARG A 57 -4.34 -9.33 -9.51
CA ARG A 57 -3.11 -8.63 -9.17
C ARG A 57 -2.93 -7.37 -10.02
N GLU A 58 -3.09 -7.47 -11.34
CA GLU A 58 -3.00 -6.31 -12.24
C GLU A 58 -4.01 -5.21 -11.89
N ILE A 59 -5.25 -5.58 -11.55
CA ILE A 59 -6.27 -4.63 -11.11
C ILE A 59 -5.83 -3.93 -9.82
N LEU A 60 -5.37 -4.69 -8.82
CA LEU A 60 -4.96 -4.15 -7.52
C LEU A 60 -3.69 -3.27 -7.62
N ASP A 61 -2.70 -3.69 -8.41
CA ASP A 61 -1.45 -2.95 -8.62
C ASP A 61 -1.68 -1.64 -9.41
N SER A 62 -2.76 -1.56 -10.19
CA SER A 62 -3.14 -0.34 -10.92
C SER A 62 -3.82 0.73 -10.05
N LEU A 63 -4.20 0.39 -8.81
CA LEU A 63 -4.92 1.31 -7.93
C LEU A 63 -4.01 2.47 -7.48
N PRO A 64 -4.44 3.74 -7.62
CA PRO A 64 -3.65 4.88 -7.20
C PRO A 64 -3.71 5.08 -5.68
N MET A 65 -3.02 4.20 -4.93
CA MET A 65 -3.03 4.15 -3.46
C MET A 65 -2.62 5.46 -2.80
N ASP A 66 -1.64 6.19 -3.35
CA ASP A 66 -1.19 7.49 -2.83
C ASP A 66 -2.33 8.53 -2.91
N ALA A 67 -3.10 8.54 -4.00
CA ALA A 67 -4.23 9.44 -4.19
C ALA A 67 -5.40 9.10 -3.26
N TYR A 68 -5.68 7.82 -3.03
CA TYR A 68 -6.68 7.40 -2.05
C TYR A 68 -6.26 7.79 -0.64
N THR A 69 -5.04 7.47 -0.25
CA THR A 69 -4.51 7.77 1.09
C THR A 69 -4.55 9.27 1.34
N HIS A 70 -3.80 10.06 0.56
CA HIS A 70 -3.62 11.48 0.81
C HIS A 70 -4.88 12.29 0.50
N GLY A 71 -5.59 11.96 -0.56
CA GLY A 71 -6.83 12.63 -0.92
C GLY A 71 -7.92 12.48 0.14
N CYS A 72 -8.11 11.28 0.70
CA CYS A 72 -9.11 11.05 1.76
C CYS A 72 -8.76 11.73 3.08
N ILE A 73 -7.46 11.94 3.35
CA ILE A 73 -7.01 12.71 4.52
C ILE A 73 -7.35 14.19 4.37
N LEU A 74 -7.15 14.75 3.17
CA LEU A 74 -7.44 16.15 2.85
C LEU A 74 -8.94 16.43 2.76
N HIS A 75 -9.72 15.45 2.27
CA HIS A 75 -11.16 15.57 2.03
C HIS A 75 -11.97 14.54 2.84
N PRO A 76 -11.93 14.61 4.19
CA PRO A 76 -12.60 13.64 5.06
C PRO A 76 -14.12 13.59 4.86
N GLU A 77 -14.73 14.66 4.32
CA GLU A 77 -16.15 14.70 3.98
C GLU A 77 -16.54 13.67 2.91
N LEU A 78 -15.59 13.25 2.07
CA LEU A 78 -15.81 12.22 1.04
C LEU A 78 -15.73 10.81 1.61
N THR A 79 -15.22 10.65 2.83
CA THR A 79 -15.01 9.36 3.49
C THR A 79 -15.74 9.30 4.84
N THR A 80 -16.86 10.00 4.96
CA THR A 80 -17.60 10.14 6.23
C THR A 80 -18.01 8.80 6.84
N ASP A 81 -18.28 7.78 6.02
CA ASP A 81 -18.63 6.42 6.45
C ASP A 81 -17.43 5.44 6.44
N SER A 82 -16.22 5.94 6.17
CA SER A 82 -15.02 5.09 6.16
C SER A 82 -14.56 4.74 7.58
N MET A 83 -13.94 3.57 7.73
CA MET A 83 -13.27 3.15 8.97
C MET A 83 -11.91 3.85 9.17
N ILE A 84 -11.64 5.00 8.54
CA ILE A 84 -10.38 5.72 8.73
C ILE A 84 -10.30 6.17 10.20
N PRO A 85 -9.31 5.72 10.97
CA PRO A 85 -9.20 6.11 12.36
C PRO A 85 -9.01 7.63 12.50
N LYS A 86 -9.79 8.25 13.39
CA LYS A 86 -9.75 9.72 13.61
C LYS A 86 -8.34 10.26 13.93
N TYR A 87 -7.49 9.43 14.56
CA TYR A 87 -6.11 9.81 14.87
C TYR A 87 -5.25 9.93 13.62
N ALA A 88 -5.40 9.07 12.62
CA ALA A 88 -4.62 9.12 11.38
C ALA A 88 -4.90 10.42 10.64
N THR A 89 -6.18 10.81 10.57
CA THR A 89 -6.57 12.08 9.96
C THR A 89 -6.09 13.29 10.77
N ALA A 90 -6.09 13.21 12.10
CA ALA A 90 -5.60 14.29 12.97
C ALA A 90 -4.08 14.45 12.88
N GLU A 91 -3.34 13.35 12.87
CA GLU A 91 -1.88 13.33 12.83
C GLU A 91 -1.35 13.84 11.49
N ILE A 92 -1.96 13.44 10.38
CA ILE A 92 -1.49 13.90 9.07
C ILE A 92 -1.86 15.37 8.84
N ARG A 93 -3.02 15.82 9.34
CA ARG A 93 -3.33 17.26 9.41
C ARG A 93 -2.34 18.01 10.30
N ARG A 94 -1.94 17.44 11.44
CA ARG A 94 -0.89 18.00 12.31
C ARG A 94 0.42 18.14 11.56
N HIS A 95 0.86 17.10 10.84
CA HIS A 95 2.05 17.15 9.99
C HIS A 95 1.94 18.21 8.90
N LEU A 96 0.78 18.34 8.24
CA LEU A 96 0.56 19.34 7.20
C LEU A 96 0.66 20.79 7.75
N VAL A 97 0.12 21.02 8.94
CA VAL A 97 0.12 22.34 9.61
C VAL A 97 1.49 22.66 10.22
N ASN A 98 2.15 21.65 10.82
CA ASN A 98 3.39 21.83 11.58
C ASN A 98 4.66 21.57 10.76
N ALA A 99 4.54 21.15 9.49
CA ALA A 99 5.68 20.86 8.63
C ALA A 99 6.74 21.96 8.72
N SER A 100 6.33 23.22 8.58
CA SER A 100 7.21 24.39 8.66
C SER A 100 7.81 24.65 10.05
N SER A 101 7.08 24.35 11.13
CA SER A 101 7.55 24.58 12.51
C SER A 101 8.49 23.48 13.00
N ASP A 102 8.25 22.23 12.61
CA ASP A 102 9.09 21.10 13.01
C ASP A 102 10.39 21.06 12.19
N LEU A 103 10.37 21.62 10.96
CA LEU A 103 11.56 21.91 10.14
C LEU A 103 12.61 22.78 10.86
N MET A 104 12.20 23.66 11.78
CA MET A 104 13.11 24.56 12.51
C MET A 104 13.58 24.01 13.86
N LYS A 105 12.90 23.01 14.43
CA LYS A 105 13.20 22.50 15.78
C LYS A 105 14.29 21.43 15.81
N LEU A 106 14.50 20.73 14.69
CA LEU A 106 15.55 19.72 14.54
C LEU A 106 16.93 20.33 14.30
N ASP A 107 17.02 21.65 14.16
CA ASP A 107 18.27 22.38 13.88
C ASP A 107 19.04 22.74 15.17
N HIS A 108 18.55 22.36 16.36
CA HIS A 108 19.07 22.89 17.64
C HIS A 108 19.48 21.87 18.70
N ASP A 109 19.23 20.57 18.53
CA ASP A 109 19.60 19.59 19.53
C ASP A 109 20.44 18.47 18.86
N ASP A 110 21.74 18.47 19.18
CA ASP A 110 22.77 17.43 18.95
C ASP A 110 23.56 17.43 17.61
N ASP A 111 24.83 17.84 17.70
CA ASP A 111 25.86 17.84 16.62
C ASP A 111 26.15 16.44 16.01
N ASP A 112 25.69 15.37 16.65
CA ASP A 112 25.90 13.97 16.20
C ASP A 112 24.86 13.50 15.14
N ASP A 113 23.74 14.21 14.97
CA ASP A 113 22.62 13.82 14.08
C ASP A 113 22.59 14.51 12.70
N ALA A 114 23.60 15.33 12.40
CA ALA A 114 23.69 16.10 11.14
C ALA A 114 23.60 15.22 9.86
N GLN A 115 23.97 13.94 9.94
CA GLN A 115 23.86 13.00 8.81
C GLN A 115 22.44 12.51 8.53
N LEU A 116 21.53 12.55 9.53
CA LEU A 116 20.13 12.14 9.39
C LEU A 116 19.20 13.33 9.12
N THR A 117 19.63 14.54 9.49
CA THR A 117 18.90 15.78 9.23
C THR A 117 18.57 15.95 7.75
N GLU A 118 19.56 15.85 6.85
CA GLU A 118 19.33 16.04 5.42
C GLU A 118 18.35 15.01 4.81
N PRO A 119 18.52 13.68 5.02
CA PRO A 119 17.53 12.68 4.59
C PRO A 119 16.13 12.89 5.16
N TYR A 120 16.02 13.29 6.43
CA TYR A 120 14.72 13.57 7.07
C TYR A 120 14.01 14.75 6.42
N LEU A 121 14.72 15.87 6.22
CA LEU A 121 14.21 17.06 5.55
C LEU A 121 13.80 16.75 4.09
N SER A 122 14.61 15.95 3.39
CA SER A 122 14.29 15.45 2.05
C SER A 122 12.97 14.66 2.05
N LYS A 123 12.83 13.69 2.96
CA LYS A 123 11.64 12.85 3.08
C LYS A 123 10.39 13.66 3.42
N GLN A 124 10.50 14.63 4.32
CA GLN A 124 9.39 15.50 4.70
C GLN A 124 8.92 16.38 3.52
N LYS A 125 9.85 16.96 2.76
CA LYS A 125 9.53 17.75 1.55
C LYS A 125 8.83 16.89 0.48
N LYS A 126 9.33 15.67 0.24
CA LYS A 126 8.72 14.71 -0.70
C LYS A 126 7.29 14.34 -0.26
N LEU A 127 7.08 14.07 1.02
CA LEU A 127 5.76 13.77 1.58
C LEU A 127 4.79 14.93 1.38
N MET A 128 5.21 16.17 1.67
CA MET A 128 4.37 17.35 1.47
C MET A 128 3.99 17.55 0.00
N ALA A 129 4.94 17.33 -0.92
CA ALA A 129 4.66 17.41 -2.35
C ALA A 129 3.65 16.35 -2.79
N LYS A 130 3.81 15.09 -2.37
CA LYS A 130 2.86 13.99 -2.66
C LYS A 130 1.45 14.27 -2.11
N ILE A 131 1.35 14.83 -0.90
CA ILE A 131 0.05 15.17 -0.31
C ILE A 131 -0.65 16.24 -1.16
N LEU A 132 0.05 17.32 -1.50
CA LEU A 132 -0.52 18.43 -2.27
C LEU A 132 -0.87 18.05 -3.71
N GLU A 133 -0.13 17.11 -4.32
CA GLU A 133 -0.45 16.56 -5.65
C GLU A 133 -1.84 15.90 -5.71
N HIS A 134 -2.38 15.49 -4.56
CA HIS A 134 -3.67 14.81 -4.45
C HIS A 134 -4.78 15.68 -3.84
N ASP A 135 -4.58 17.00 -3.72
CA ASP A 135 -5.61 17.98 -3.33
C ASP A 135 -6.53 18.36 -4.50
N ASN A 136 -7.22 17.36 -5.06
CA ASN A 136 -8.20 17.58 -6.12
C ASN A 136 -9.45 16.73 -5.88
N VAL A 137 -10.44 17.35 -5.23
CA VAL A 137 -11.75 16.75 -4.92
C VAL A 137 -12.43 16.09 -6.12
N ASN A 138 -12.36 16.70 -7.31
CA ASN A 138 -13.06 16.18 -8.48
C ASN A 138 -12.37 14.92 -9.03
N TYR A 139 -11.04 14.94 -9.07
CA TYR A 139 -10.25 13.77 -9.43
C TYR A 139 -10.44 12.64 -8.42
N LEU A 140 -10.38 12.96 -7.12
CA LEU A 140 -10.58 12.00 -6.03
C LEU A 140 -11.96 11.34 -6.09
N LYS A 141 -13.04 12.12 -6.28
CA LYS A 141 -14.39 11.57 -6.48
C LYS A 141 -14.46 10.61 -7.66
N LYS A 142 -13.79 10.92 -8.76
CA LYS A 142 -13.75 10.07 -9.94
C LYS A 142 -13.07 8.73 -9.60
N ILE A 143 -11.84 8.76 -9.08
CA ILE A 143 -11.10 7.53 -8.78
C ILE A 143 -11.73 6.68 -7.66
N LEU A 144 -12.46 7.29 -6.72
CA LEU A 144 -13.25 6.58 -5.71
C LEU A 144 -14.49 5.92 -6.33
N GLY A 145 -15.15 6.59 -7.28
CA GLY A 145 -16.24 6.00 -8.05
C GLY A 145 -15.77 4.82 -8.90
N ASP A 146 -14.65 4.97 -9.60
CA ASP A 146 -14.02 3.91 -10.40
C ASP A 146 -13.64 2.71 -9.50
N LEU A 147 -13.09 2.96 -8.31
CA LEU A 147 -12.79 1.92 -7.31
C LEU A 147 -14.06 1.18 -6.88
N GLY A 148 -15.15 1.89 -6.59
CA GLY A 148 -16.44 1.27 -6.25
C GLY A 148 -16.92 0.31 -7.34
N MET A 149 -16.86 0.73 -8.61
CA MET A 149 -17.24 -0.13 -9.73
C MET A 149 -16.36 -1.38 -9.85
N VAL A 150 -15.05 -1.25 -9.63
CA VAL A 150 -14.11 -2.39 -9.64
C VAL A 150 -14.44 -3.36 -8.51
N LEU A 151 -14.69 -2.86 -7.30
CA LEU A 151 -15.05 -3.69 -6.15
C LEU A 151 -16.39 -4.41 -6.37
N ASP A 152 -17.40 -3.73 -6.90
CA ASP A 152 -18.70 -4.34 -7.25
C ASP A 152 -18.52 -5.49 -8.27
N GLN A 153 -17.65 -5.28 -9.27
CA GLN A 153 -17.33 -6.31 -10.26
C GLN A 153 -16.62 -7.52 -9.62
N ILE A 154 -15.67 -7.28 -8.72
CA ILE A 154 -14.97 -8.34 -7.98
C ILE A 154 -15.97 -9.13 -7.13
N GLU A 155 -16.84 -8.44 -6.39
CA GLU A 155 -17.85 -9.07 -5.53
C GLU A 155 -18.85 -9.91 -6.34
N ALA A 156 -19.37 -9.39 -7.45
CA ALA A 156 -20.28 -10.13 -8.32
C ALA A 156 -19.63 -11.41 -8.87
N GLU A 157 -18.34 -11.35 -9.23
CA GLU A 157 -17.61 -12.50 -9.73
C GLU A 157 -17.29 -13.51 -8.61
N LEU A 158 -17.02 -13.06 -7.38
CA LEU A 158 -16.87 -13.92 -6.21
C LEU A 158 -18.19 -14.64 -5.87
N GLU A 159 -19.33 -13.94 -5.86
CA GLU A 159 -20.64 -14.54 -5.53
C GLU A 159 -21.09 -15.56 -6.59
N LYS A 160 -20.88 -15.25 -7.88
CA LYS A 160 -21.14 -16.20 -8.98
C LYS A 160 -20.39 -17.52 -8.79
N ARG A 161 -19.16 -17.46 -8.27
CA ARG A 161 -18.29 -18.62 -8.10
C ARG A 161 -18.52 -19.34 -6.78
N LYS A 162 -19.00 -18.67 -5.74
CA LYS A 162 -19.48 -19.33 -4.52
C LYS A 162 -20.55 -20.37 -4.84
N ILE A 163 -21.41 -20.08 -5.82
CA ILE A 163 -22.41 -21.03 -6.34
C ILE A 163 -21.75 -22.19 -7.11
N GLU A 164 -20.69 -21.91 -7.88
CA GLU A 164 -19.91 -22.90 -8.65
C GLU A 164 -19.12 -23.88 -7.74
N TYR A 165 -18.65 -23.41 -6.57
CA TYR A 165 -17.78 -24.17 -5.64
C TYR A 165 -18.49 -24.81 -4.44
N GLN A 166 -19.83 -24.74 -4.34
CA GLN A 166 -20.61 -25.46 -3.30
C GLN A 166 -20.42 -27.00 -3.31
N GLY A 167 -19.59 -27.56 -4.20
CA GLY A 167 -19.26 -28.99 -4.21
C GLY A 167 -17.78 -29.39 -4.07
N ILE A 168 -16.78 -28.48 -4.10
CA ILE A 168 -15.39 -28.94 -4.36
C ILE A 168 -14.27 -28.37 -3.46
N ILE A 169 -14.29 -27.17 -2.87
CA ILE A 169 -13.12 -26.68 -2.07
C ILE A 169 -13.56 -25.79 -0.90
N SER A 170 -12.96 -25.97 0.29
CA SER A 170 -13.15 -25.09 1.46
C SER A 170 -12.62 -23.69 1.16
N TRP A 171 -13.42 -22.70 1.56
CA TRP A 171 -13.34 -21.26 1.30
C TRP A 171 -12.12 -20.53 1.89
N GLU A 172 -11.25 -21.22 2.63
CA GLU A 172 -10.17 -20.62 3.41
C GLU A 172 -9.07 -20.01 2.51
N THR A 173 -8.79 -20.57 1.33
CA THR A 173 -7.57 -20.20 0.57
C THR A 173 -7.67 -18.90 -0.26
N LEU A 174 -8.85 -18.55 -0.79
CA LEU A 174 -9.03 -17.35 -1.65
C LEU A 174 -9.50 -16.12 -0.89
N SER A 175 -10.31 -16.33 0.15
CA SER A 175 -10.69 -15.30 1.13
C SER A 175 -9.44 -14.76 1.83
N ASP A 176 -8.57 -15.65 2.33
CA ASP A 176 -7.39 -15.25 3.10
C ASP A 176 -6.32 -14.57 2.23
N ALA A 177 -6.21 -14.91 0.94
CA ALA A 177 -5.26 -14.27 0.03
C ALA A 177 -5.67 -12.84 -0.35
N LEU A 178 -6.97 -12.57 -0.58
CA LEU A 178 -7.47 -11.24 -0.95
C LEU A 178 -7.75 -10.34 0.27
N LEU A 179 -8.42 -10.85 1.31
CA LEU A 179 -8.66 -10.08 2.55
C LEU A 179 -7.38 -9.93 3.38
N GLY A 180 -6.48 -10.94 3.37
CA GLY A 180 -5.21 -10.89 4.09
C GLY A 180 -4.14 -10.00 3.44
N THR A 181 -4.30 -9.57 2.19
CA THR A 181 -3.42 -8.58 1.56
C THR A 181 -4.02 -7.18 1.59
N LEU A 182 -5.31 -7.01 1.25
CA LEU A 182 -5.97 -5.71 1.22
C LEU A 182 -6.21 -5.11 2.61
N CYS A 183 -6.56 -5.92 3.62
CA CYS A 183 -6.89 -5.41 4.95
C CYS A 183 -5.64 -4.99 5.74
N PRO A 184 -4.51 -5.72 5.70
CA PRO A 184 -3.27 -5.28 6.35
C PRO A 184 -2.53 -4.16 5.61
N LEU A 185 -2.68 -3.99 4.29
CA LEU A 185 -2.09 -2.83 3.59
C LEU A 185 -2.76 -1.51 4.01
N LEU A 186 -4.06 -1.53 4.28
CA LEU A 186 -4.79 -0.40 4.90
C LEU A 186 -4.42 -0.17 6.37
N VAL A 187 -4.00 -1.21 7.11
CA VAL A 187 -3.67 -1.12 8.55
C VAL A 187 -2.17 -0.88 8.82
N ASN A 188 -1.26 -1.42 8.02
CA ASN A 188 0.19 -1.30 8.22
C ASN A 188 0.78 0.03 7.72
N GLN A 189 0.10 0.73 6.82
CA GLN A 189 0.41 2.14 6.51
C GLN A 189 0.05 3.09 7.68
N ILE A 190 -0.70 2.61 8.68
CA ILE A 190 -1.10 3.40 9.85
C ILE A 190 -0.19 3.15 11.07
N ASN A 191 0.57 2.04 11.10
CA ASN A 191 1.41 1.66 12.26
C ASN A 191 2.92 1.94 12.10
N LEU A 192 3.33 2.71 11.09
CA LEU A 192 4.71 3.18 10.92
C LEU A 192 4.73 4.71 10.83
N ALA A 193 4.37 5.36 11.94
CA ALA A 193 4.73 6.73 12.28
C ALA A 193 4.77 6.88 13.81
#